data_AF-A0A6L5X6D0-F1
#
_entry.id   AF-A0A6L5X6D0-F1
#
_cell.length_a   1.000
_cell.length_b   1.000
_cell.length_c   1.000
_cell.angle_alpha   90.00
_cell.angle_beta   90.00
_cell.angle_gamma   90.00
#
_symmetry.space_group_name_H-M   'P 1'
#
loop_
_entity.id
_entity.type
_entity.pdbx_description
1 polymer ?
#
loop_
_entity_poly.entity_id
_entity_poly.type
_entity_poly.pdbx_seq_one_letter_code
_entity_poly.pdbx_strand_id
1 'polypeptide(L)' 'MDTKKILESLTDMGCDEKEISFMKKMYEEGDTDTLLRDLRKCRCHLMDDLHDSQKKVDNMDFLIRQIQKEK' A
#
# COMPACT_ATOMS: atom_id res chain seq x y z
N MET A 1 4.88 -16.91 -12.50
CA MET A 1 3.65 -16.77 -11.68
C MET A 1 2.45 -16.89 -12.61
N ASP A 2 1.28 -17.27 -12.11
CA ASP A 2 0.04 -17.14 -12.89
C ASP A 2 -0.40 -15.66 -12.89
N THR A 3 -0.77 -15.11 -14.04
CA THR A 3 -1.29 -13.74 -14.18
C THR A 3 -2.45 -13.47 -13.23
N LYS A 4 -3.29 -14.49 -12.96
CA LYS A 4 -4.38 -14.38 -11.98
C LYS A 4 -3.86 -14.06 -10.57
N LYS A 5 -2.78 -14.71 -10.13
CA LYS A 5 -2.19 -14.46 -8.80
C LYS A 5 -1.59 -13.07 -8.67
N ILE A 6 -1.07 -12.51 -9.76
CA ILE A 6 -0.55 -11.14 -9.78
C ILE A 6 -1.70 -10.14 -9.61
N LEU A 7 -2.81 -10.35 -10.32
CA LEU A 7 -4.00 -9.49 -10.20
C LEU A 7 -4.60 -9.51 -8.79
N GLU A 8 -4.73 -10.69 -8.19
CA GLU A 8 -5.19 -10.84 -6.81
C GLU A 8 -4.25 -10.11 -5.85
N SER A 9 -2.94 -10.32 -6.01
CA SER A 9 -1.94 -9.66 -5.16
C SER A 9 -1.97 -8.13 -5.27
N LEU A 10 -2.15 -7.58 -6.48
CA LEU A 10 -2.22 -6.12 -6.70
C LEU A 10 -3.50 -5.52 -6.10
N THR A 11 -4.62 -6.24 -6.21
CA THR A 11 -5.90 -5.86 -5.59
C THR A 11 -5.75 -5.81 -4.06
N ASP A 12 -5.15 -6.83 -3.47
CA ASP A 12 -4.93 -6.92 -2.01
C ASP A 12 -4.00 -5.81 -1.50
N MET A 13 -3.12 -5.28 -2.34
CA MET A 13 -2.26 -4.13 -2.04
C MET A 13 -2.97 -2.78 -2.15
N GLY A 14 -4.24 -2.76 -2.56
CA GLY A 14 -5.01 -1.53 -2.74
C GLY A 14 -4.70 -0.78 -4.04
N CYS A 15 -4.08 -1.43 -5.03
CA CYS A 15 -3.88 -0.82 -6.35
C CYS A 15 -5.24 -0.62 -7.04
N ASP A 16 -5.39 0.46 -7.79
CA ASP A 16 -6.62 0.71 -8.54
C ASP A 16 -6.69 -0.12 -9.83
N GLU A 17 -7.87 -0.16 -10.47
CA GLU A 17 -8.07 -0.94 -11.70
C GLU A 17 -7.13 -0.53 -12.86
N LYS A 18 -6.71 0.75 -12.91
CA LYS A 18 -5.80 1.25 -13.95
C LYS A 18 -4.37 0.78 -13.69
N GLU A 19 -3.91 0.87 -12.45
CA GLU A 19 -2.61 0.38 -12.01
C GLU A 19 -2.51 -1.13 -12.21
N ILE A 20 -3.56 -1.87 -11.82
CA ILE A 20 -3.66 -3.32 -12.00
C ILE A 20 -3.57 -3.69 -13.48
N SER A 21 -4.36 -3.04 -14.33
CA SER A 21 -4.36 -3.30 -15.78
C SER A 21 -3.00 -3.01 -16.43
N PHE A 22 -2.37 -1.89 -16.04
CA PHE A 22 -1.05 -1.51 -16.52
C PHE A 22 0.02 -2.51 -16.10
N MET A 23 0.10 -2.87 -14.81
CA MET A 23 1.11 -3.81 -14.30
C MET A 23 0.91 -5.22 -14.86
N LYS A 24 -0.34 -5.64 -15.08
CA LYS A 24 -0.65 -6.89 -15.78
C LYS A 24 -0.06 -6.90 -17.19
N LYS A 25 -0.26 -5.83 -17.96
CA LYS A 25 0.29 -5.69 -19.31
C LYS A 25 1.81 -5.79 -19.31
N MET A 26 2.48 -5.10 -18.38
CA MET A 26 3.95 -5.13 -18.27
C MET A 26 4.47 -6.54 -17.95
N TYR A 27 3.75 -7.30 -17.12
CA TYR A 27 4.06 -8.70 -16.87
C TYR A 27 3.91 -9.56 -18.13
N GLU A 28 2.82 -9.40 -18.88
CA GLU A 28 2.54 -10.15 -20.11
C GLU A 28 3.54 -9.83 -21.24
N GLU A 29 4.00 -8.58 -21.32
CA GLU A 29 5.00 -8.12 -22.29
C GLU A 29 6.45 -8.44 -21.86
N GLY A 30 6.65 -8.92 -20.63
CA GLY A 30 7.96 -9.23 -20.07
C GLY A 30 8.79 -8.01 -19.63
N ASP A 31 8.20 -6.81 -19.60
CA ASP A 31 8.83 -5.58 -19.08
C ASP A 31 8.89 -5.62 -17.55
N THR A 32 9.83 -6.41 -17.06
CA THR A 32 10.03 -6.65 -15.63
C THR A 32 10.57 -5.41 -14.92
N ASP A 33 11.34 -4.57 -15.60
CA ASP A 33 11.93 -3.37 -15.00
C ASP A 33 10.87 -2.33 -14.68
N THR A 34 9.94 -2.08 -15.62
CA THR A 34 8.79 -1.21 -15.38
C THR A 34 7.89 -1.77 -14.28
N LEU A 35 7.58 -3.07 -14.33
CA LEU A 35 6.75 -3.72 -13.31
C LEU A 35 7.36 -3.58 -11.91
N LEU A 36 8.65 -3.88 -11.75
CA LEU A 36 9.34 -3.75 -10.45
C LEU A 36 9.40 -2.31 -9.97
N ARG A 37 9.60 -1.35 -10.87
CA ARG A 37 9.59 0.08 -10.53
C ARG A 37 8.24 0.48 -9.96
N ASP A 38 7.14 0.08 -10.58
CA ASP A 38 5.81 0.52 -10.16
C ASP A 38 5.34 -0.23 -8.89
N LEU A 39 5.70 -1.51 -8.71
CA LEU A 39 5.52 -2.20 -7.43
C LEU A 39 6.25 -1.49 -6.27
N ARG A 40 7.45 -0.95 -6.50
CA ARG A 40 8.17 -0.17 -5.49
C ARG A 40 7.44 1.13 -5.14
N LYS A 41 6.79 1.78 -6.11
CA LYS A 41 5.97 2.96 -5.84
C LYS A 41 4.76 2.62 -4.98
N CYS A 42 4.03 1.55 -5.30
CA CYS A 42 2.93 1.06 -4.46
C CYS A 42 3.39 0.82 -3.02
N ARG A 43 4.57 0.21 -2.83
CA ARG A 43 5.16 0.04 -1.50
C ARG A 43 5.41 1.37 -0.77
N CYS A 44 5.85 2.40 -1.49
CA CYS A 44 6.06 3.73 -0.90
C CYS A 44 4.73 4.34 -0.44
N HIS A 45 3.68 4.32 -1.26
CA HIS A 45 2.35 4.81 -0.87
C HIS A 45 1.81 4.06 0.35
N LEU A 46 1.94 2.74 0.41
CA LEU A 46 1.54 1.95 1.57
C LEU A 46 2.30 2.34 2.85
N MET A 47 3.58 2.67 2.74
CA MET A 47 4.35 3.16 3.89
C MET A 47 3.88 4.55 4.33
N ASP A 48 3.53 5.43 3.40
CA ASP A 48 3.00 6.75 3.72
C ASP A 48 1.65 6.63 4.44
N ASP A 49 0.74 5.79 3.94
CA ASP A 49 -0.55 5.49 4.58
C ASP A 49 -0.39 4.88 5.98
N LEU A 50 0.60 3.99 6.14
CA LEU A 50 0.96 3.40 7.42
C LEU A 50 1.45 4.47 8.40
N HIS A 51 2.36 5.35 7.97
CA HIS A 51 2.87 6.43 8.80
C HIS A 51 1.77 7.42 9.21
N ASP A 52 0.85 7.75 8.30
CA ASP A 52 -0.30 8.61 8.60
C ASP A 52 -1.25 7.96 9.61
N SER A 53 -1.49 6.66 9.48
CA SER A 53 -2.31 5.90 10.42
C SER A 53 -1.64 5.82 11.79
N GLN A 54 -0.33 5.57 11.84
CA GLN A 54 0.46 5.56 13.08
C GLN A 54 0.36 6.90 13.81
N LYS A 55 0.53 8.02 13.10
CA LYS A 55 0.42 9.36 13.68
C LYS A 55 -0.96 9.62 14.29
N LYS A 56 -2.03 9.11 13.68
CA LYS A 56 -3.39 9.21 14.23
C LYS A 56 -3.51 8.42 15.53
N VAL A 57 -2.99 7.19 15.56
CA VAL A 57 -2.98 6.35 16.77
C VAL A 57 -2.18 7.00 17.90
N ASP A 58 -0.97 7.50 17.62
CA ASP A 58 -0.11 8.16 18.60
C ASP A 58 -0.82 9.37 19.26
N ASN A 59 -1.55 10.16 18.46
CA ASN A 59 -2.33 11.28 18.96
C ASN A 59 -3.49 10.82 19.87
N MET A 60 -4.17 9.74 19.51
CA MET A 60 -5.24 9.18 20.35
C MET A 60 -4.69 8.65 21.68
N ASP A 61 -3.58 7.92 21.64
CA ASP A 61 -2.92 7.39 22.84
C ASP A 61 -2.45 8.52 23.77
N PHE A 62 -1.89 9.58 23.20
CA PHE A 62 -1.55 10.79 23.96
C PHE A 62 -2.78 11.37 24.68
N LEU A 63 -3.89 11.58 23.96
CA LEU A 63 -5.12 12.14 24.54
C LEU A 63 -5.68 11.24 25.65
N ILE A 64 -5.74 9.93 25.42
CA ILE A 64 -6.17 8.95 26.42
C ILE A 64 -5.31 9.06 27.68
N ARG A 65 -3.99 9.14 27.51
CA ARG A 65 -3.05 9.24 28.64
C ARG A 65 -3.23 10.54 29.43
N GLN A 66 -3.51 11.67 28.78
CA GLN A 66 -3.78 12.94 29.47
C GLN A 66 -5.06 12.84 30.29
N ILE A 67 -6.16 12.37 29.70
CA ILE A 67 -7.45 12.21 30.37
C ILE A 67 -7.34 11.26 31.58
N GLN A 68 -6.55 10.19 31.46
CA GLN A 68 -6.30 9.25 32.57
C GLN A 68 -5.51 9.86 33.73
N LYS A 69 -4.73 10.92 33.51
CA LYS A 69 -3.97 11.61 34.57
C LYS A 69 -4.78 12.69 35.30
N GLU A 70 -5.83 13.19 34.65
CA GLU A 70 -6.75 14.19 35.23
C GLU A 70 -7.79 13.55 36.16
N LYS A 71 -7.91 12.21 36.15
CA LYS A 71 -8.61 11.41 37.17
C LYS A 71 -7.65 10.99 38.28
#